data_AF-A0A5U9IBQ8-F1
#
_entry.id   AF-A0A5U9IBQ8-F1
#
_cell.length_a   1.000
_cell.length_b   1.000
_cell.length_c   1.000
_cell.angle_alpha   90.00
_cell.angle_beta   90.00
_cell.angle_gamma   90.00
#
_symmetry.space_group_name_H-M   'P 1'
#
loop_
_entity.id
_entity.type
_entity.pdbx_description
1 polymer ?
#
loop_
_entity_poly.entity_id
_entity_poly.type
_entity_poly.pdbx_seq_one_letter_code
_entity_poly.pdbx_strand_id
1 'polypeptide(L)'
;MQDISQDTLNEAAKLAQSARITLWEIDLTQSGGDRYFFCNEANEKGAAVTWQGRKYDVYPVEGCGFEMNGKGAAARPSLKVSNLYGMVTGMVEDLHSLVGATVIRRIVYARFLDAVNFHSGNQEADPEQESVSRWVIEQCSDLTAVSATFVLATPTETDGCVFPGRIMLANTCTWIYRSDECGYTGPAVADEFDNPTADPTKDACSRCARGCALRDSAASAQPGDVLICCFGSSVPNHAAIYCGDGELLHHIPEQLSKRERYTDKWQRRTHSIWRHRAWREFAFTGICNDFAAASACR
;
A
#
# COMPACT_ATOMS: atom_id res chain seq x y z
N MET A 1 -4.85 -11.58 6.43
CA MET A 1 -4.06 -12.54 5.63
C MET A 1 -3.32 -13.43 6.61
N GLN A 2 -3.63 -14.73 6.62
CA GLN A 2 -2.93 -15.72 7.44
C GLN A 2 -1.81 -16.32 6.61
N ASP A 3 -0.59 -16.26 7.14
CA ASP A 3 0.55 -16.95 6.56
C ASP A 3 0.77 -18.23 7.37
N ILE A 4 0.83 -19.38 6.70
CA ILE A 4 0.98 -20.70 7.34
C ILE A 4 1.97 -21.51 6.52
N SER A 5 3.06 -21.94 7.16
CA SER A 5 4.06 -22.78 6.51
C SER A 5 3.55 -24.21 6.24
N GLN A 6 4.15 -24.87 5.24
CA GLN A 6 3.72 -26.20 4.80
C GLN A 6 3.86 -27.27 5.89
N ASP A 7 4.92 -27.25 6.71
CA ASP A 7 5.07 -28.25 7.76
C ASP A 7 4.17 -28.00 8.97
N THR A 8 3.82 -26.73 9.23
CA THR A 8 2.72 -26.39 10.16
C THR A 8 1.39 -26.99 9.68
N LEU A 9 1.09 -26.95 8.37
CA LEU A 9 -0.09 -27.61 7.81
C LEU A 9 0.00 -29.15 7.93
N ASN A 10 1.19 -29.72 7.67
CA ASN A 10 1.41 -31.15 7.78
C ASN A 10 1.25 -31.66 9.23
N GLU A 11 1.74 -30.90 10.22
CA GLU A 11 1.58 -31.21 11.65
C GLU A 11 0.10 -31.18 12.07
N ALA A 12 -0.68 -30.21 11.58
CA ALA A 12 -2.12 -30.11 11.84
C ALA A 12 -2.91 -31.33 11.34
N ALA A 13 -2.37 -32.09 10.38
CA ALA A 13 -2.98 -33.31 9.85
C ALA A 13 -2.56 -34.61 10.60
N LYS A 14 -1.63 -34.54 11.57
CA LYS A 14 -1.18 -35.72 12.33
C LYS A 14 -2.18 -36.14 13.40
N LEU A 15 -2.20 -37.45 13.69
CA LEU A 15 -3.01 -38.08 14.74
C LEU A 15 -2.57 -37.70 16.15
N ALA A 16 -1.26 -37.58 16.37
CA ALA A 16 -0.67 -37.08 17.61
C ALA A 16 -0.01 -35.74 17.31
N GLN A 17 -0.56 -34.66 17.87
CA GLN A 17 -0.07 -33.30 17.67
C GLN A 17 0.62 -32.83 18.95
N SER A 18 1.71 -32.09 18.78
CA SER A 18 2.30 -31.35 19.90
C SER A 18 1.39 -30.19 20.34
N ALA A 19 1.62 -29.66 21.55
CA ALA A 19 0.82 -28.56 22.09
C ALA A 19 0.91 -27.32 21.18
N ARG A 20 -0.22 -26.63 20.95
CA ARG A 20 -0.27 -25.39 20.17
C ARG A 20 -0.10 -24.20 21.11
N ILE A 21 1.02 -23.52 20.98
CA ILE A 21 1.34 -22.33 21.76
C ILE A 21 0.88 -21.10 20.98
N THR A 22 0.11 -20.23 21.65
CA THR A 22 -0.30 -18.95 21.09
C THR A 22 0.57 -17.84 21.67
N LEU A 23 1.27 -17.13 20.78
CA LEU A 23 2.13 -16.00 21.10
C LEU A 23 1.49 -14.73 20.57
N TRP A 24 1.54 -13.66 21.38
CA TRP A 24 0.96 -12.38 21.07
C TRP A 24 2.05 -11.31 21.04
N GLU A 25 2.00 -10.47 20.02
CA GLU A 25 2.83 -9.30 19.87
C GLU A 25 1.90 -8.09 19.67
N ILE A 26 2.02 -7.09 20.54
CA ILE A 26 1.27 -5.83 20.45
C ILE A 26 2.28 -4.73 20.17
N ASP A 27 2.18 -4.15 18.98
CA ASP A 27 3.08 -3.10 18.49
C ASP A 27 2.39 -1.73 18.58
N LEU A 28 2.86 -0.91 19.55
CA LEU A 28 2.40 0.45 19.77
C LEU A 28 3.34 1.51 19.16
N THR A 29 4.36 1.12 18.40
CA THR A 29 5.41 2.04 17.91
C THR A 29 4.88 3.14 17.01
N GLN A 30 3.80 2.89 16.26
CA GLN A 30 3.14 3.91 15.43
C GLN A 30 2.53 5.05 16.27
N SER A 31 2.13 4.75 17.50
CA SER A 31 1.55 5.71 18.45
C SER A 31 2.58 6.26 19.43
N GLY A 32 3.87 5.94 19.27
CA GLY A 32 4.96 6.37 20.15
C GLY A 32 5.19 5.50 21.39
N GLY A 33 4.58 4.31 21.46
CA GLY A 33 4.81 3.33 22.52
C GLY A 33 5.79 2.21 22.13
N ASP A 34 5.97 1.24 23.04
CA ASP A 34 6.85 0.08 22.84
C ASP A 34 6.12 -1.14 22.22
N ARG A 35 6.91 -2.18 21.92
CA ARG A 35 6.40 -3.50 21.53
C ARG A 35 6.35 -4.42 22.73
N TYR A 36 5.22 -5.10 22.89
CA TYR A 36 5.00 -6.05 23.97
C TYR A 36 4.82 -7.46 23.43
N PHE A 37 5.39 -8.44 24.12
CA PHE A 37 5.40 -9.84 23.72
C PHE A 37 4.86 -10.70 24.87
N PHE A 38 3.72 -11.35 24.64
CA PHE A 38 2.99 -12.09 25.67
C PHE A 38 2.70 -13.53 25.24
N CYS A 39 2.75 -14.44 26.21
CA CYS A 39 2.23 -15.79 26.09
C CYS A 39 1.41 -16.12 27.33
N ASN A 40 0.29 -16.83 27.17
CA ASN A 40 -0.52 -17.26 28.31
C ASN A 40 0.10 -18.46 29.06
N GLU A 41 1.04 -19.17 28.40
CA GLU A 41 1.66 -20.39 28.90
C GLU A 41 3.13 -20.15 29.22
N ALA A 42 3.64 -20.83 30.24
CA ALA A 42 5.06 -20.90 30.53
C ALA A 42 5.72 -22.03 29.70
N ASN A 43 7.01 -21.89 29.42
CA ASN A 43 7.78 -22.98 28.82
C ASN A 43 7.96 -24.17 29.80
N GLU A 44 8.61 -25.24 29.36
CA GLU A 44 8.83 -26.46 30.18
C GLU A 44 9.56 -26.15 31.51
N LYS A 45 10.34 -25.06 31.55
CA LYS A 45 11.11 -24.61 32.71
C LYS A 45 10.32 -23.68 33.65
N GLY A 46 9.05 -23.41 33.35
CA GLY A 46 8.24 -22.47 34.11
C GLY A 46 8.62 -20.99 33.89
N ALA A 47 9.28 -20.68 32.77
CA ALA A 47 9.72 -19.33 32.40
C ALA A 47 9.06 -18.83 31.10
N ALA A 48 9.39 -17.60 30.70
CA ALA A 48 8.94 -16.99 29.44
C ALA A 48 9.30 -17.87 28.22
N VAL A 49 8.34 -18.01 27.30
CA VAL A 49 8.54 -18.76 26.05
C VAL A 49 9.46 -17.95 25.14
N THR A 50 10.46 -18.60 24.55
CA THR A 50 11.34 -17.97 23.56
C THR A 50 11.00 -18.47 22.16
N TRP A 51 10.79 -17.56 21.22
CA TRP A 51 10.52 -17.88 19.81
C TRP A 51 11.30 -16.95 18.91
N GLN A 52 12.05 -17.51 17.95
CA GLN A 52 12.96 -16.76 17.07
C GLN A 52 13.93 -15.87 17.87
N GLY A 53 14.37 -16.35 19.04
CA GLY A 53 15.24 -15.60 19.95
C GLY A 53 14.55 -14.46 20.72
N ARG A 54 13.25 -14.22 20.55
CA ARG A 54 12.46 -13.23 21.29
C ARG A 54 11.75 -13.88 22.46
N LYS A 55 11.76 -13.22 23.63
CA LYS A 55 11.07 -13.69 24.83
C LYS A 55 9.63 -13.17 24.85
N TYR A 56 8.70 -14.07 25.16
CA TYR A 56 7.28 -13.80 25.35
C TYR A 56 6.97 -14.02 26.83
N ASP A 57 6.67 -12.93 27.53
CA ASP A 57 6.44 -12.96 28.97
C ASP A 57 5.12 -13.65 29.28
N VAL A 58 5.09 -14.39 30.40
CA VAL A 58 3.90 -15.09 30.85
C VAL A 58 2.91 -14.06 31.37
N TYR A 59 1.90 -13.76 30.56
CA TYR A 59 0.93 -12.72 30.84
C TYR A 59 -0.47 -13.18 30.43
N PRO A 60 -1.50 -13.04 31.29
CA PRO A 60 -2.85 -13.48 30.95
C PRO A 60 -3.42 -12.71 29.76
N VAL A 61 -3.59 -13.42 28.66
CA VAL A 61 -4.14 -12.91 27.39
C VAL A 61 -5.03 -13.97 26.76
N GLU A 62 -6.24 -13.57 26.42
CA GLU A 62 -7.26 -14.42 25.83
C GLU A 62 -7.78 -13.77 24.54
N GLY A 63 -7.81 -14.53 23.46
CA GLY A 63 -8.32 -14.06 22.18
C GLY A 63 -9.42 -14.97 21.66
N CYS A 64 -10.57 -14.42 21.26
CA CYS A 64 -11.66 -15.17 20.67
C CYS A 64 -12.16 -14.54 19.36
N GLY A 65 -12.86 -15.34 18.54
CA GLY A 65 -13.43 -14.86 17.26
C GLY A 65 -12.46 -14.72 16.10
N PHE A 66 -11.28 -15.37 16.15
CA PHE A 66 -10.26 -15.34 15.09
C PHE A 66 -10.58 -16.22 13.87
N GLU A 67 -11.86 -16.44 13.57
CA GLU A 67 -12.29 -17.28 12.46
C GLU A 67 -12.17 -16.53 11.13
N MET A 68 -11.64 -17.19 10.10
CA MET A 68 -11.64 -16.65 8.73
C MET A 68 -12.86 -17.15 7.98
N ASN A 69 -13.85 -16.28 7.79
CA ASN A 69 -14.97 -16.53 6.90
C ASN A 69 -14.70 -15.92 5.52
N GLY A 70 -14.72 -16.75 4.47
CA GLY A 70 -14.55 -16.31 3.08
C GLY A 70 -15.82 -15.71 2.44
N LYS A 71 -16.92 -15.60 3.20
CA LYS A 71 -18.21 -15.03 2.77
C LYS A 71 -18.77 -14.15 3.89
N GLY A 72 -19.07 -12.89 3.60
CA GLY A 72 -19.69 -11.94 4.53
C GLY A 72 -18.74 -10.88 5.08
N ALA A 73 -19.19 -10.15 6.10
CA ALA A 73 -18.40 -9.15 6.80
C ALA A 73 -17.17 -9.79 7.46
N ALA A 74 -16.06 -9.04 7.53
CA ALA A 74 -14.85 -9.51 8.18
C ALA A 74 -15.12 -9.83 9.66
N ALA A 75 -14.46 -10.87 10.18
CA ALA A 75 -14.57 -11.20 11.59
C ALA A 75 -14.06 -10.04 12.46
N ARG A 76 -14.76 -9.78 13.57
CA ARG A 76 -14.39 -8.84 14.63
C ARG A 76 -13.92 -9.63 15.86
N PRO A 77 -12.69 -10.16 15.86
CA PRO A 77 -12.17 -10.85 17.03
C PRO A 77 -12.03 -9.89 18.21
N SER A 78 -12.08 -10.45 19.42
CA SER A 78 -11.76 -9.70 20.63
C SER A 78 -10.50 -10.25 21.29
N LEU A 79 -9.75 -9.33 21.89
CA LEU A 79 -8.55 -9.61 22.66
C LEU A 79 -8.72 -9.05 24.06
N LYS A 80 -8.72 -9.94 25.04
CA LYS A 80 -8.79 -9.61 26.45
C LYS A 80 -7.41 -9.79 27.08
N VAL A 81 -6.90 -8.74 27.70
CA VAL A 81 -5.63 -8.74 28.42
C VAL A 81 -5.87 -8.42 29.88
N SER A 82 -5.00 -8.95 30.76
CA SER A 82 -5.00 -8.52 32.15
C SER A 82 -4.71 -7.02 32.26
N ASN A 83 -5.32 -6.36 33.23
CA ASN A 83 -5.05 -4.98 33.60
C ASN A 83 -4.67 -4.87 35.09
N LEU A 84 -4.09 -5.94 35.64
CA LEU A 84 -3.57 -5.91 37.01
C LEU A 84 -2.55 -4.77 37.14
N TYR A 85 -2.73 -3.96 38.18
CA TYR A 85 -1.95 -2.73 38.46
C TYR A 85 -2.21 -1.53 37.53
N GLY A 86 -3.27 -1.56 36.72
CA GLY A 86 -3.71 -0.39 35.93
C GLY A 86 -2.80 -0.02 34.76
N MET A 87 -1.87 -0.91 34.39
CA MET A 87 -0.91 -0.68 33.31
C MET A 87 -1.61 -0.39 31.96
N VAL A 88 -2.63 -1.16 31.63
CA VAL A 88 -3.39 -0.97 30.37
C VAL A 88 -4.26 0.28 30.46
N THR A 89 -4.79 0.62 31.64
CA THR A 89 -5.53 1.88 31.84
C THR A 89 -4.67 3.09 31.49
N GLY A 90 -3.45 3.18 32.00
CA GLY A 90 -2.55 4.29 31.66
C GLY A 90 -2.24 4.34 30.16
N MET A 91 -1.99 3.19 29.54
CA MET A 91 -1.74 3.13 28.09
C MET A 91 -2.94 3.55 27.24
N VAL A 92 -4.16 3.15 27.62
CA VAL A 92 -5.40 3.56 26.93
C VAL A 92 -5.63 5.07 27.06
N GLU A 93 -5.36 5.65 28.22
CA GLU A 93 -5.49 7.10 28.45
C GLU A 93 -4.45 7.91 27.67
N ASP A 94 -3.19 7.48 27.68
CA ASP A 94 -2.08 8.22 27.05
C ASP A 94 -2.00 8.04 25.53
N LEU A 95 -2.46 6.90 25.00
CA LEU A 95 -2.26 6.50 23.60
C LEU A 95 -3.57 6.32 22.84
N HIS A 96 -4.53 7.23 23.03
CA HIS A 96 -5.79 7.29 22.26
C HIS A 96 -6.53 5.94 22.21
N SER A 97 -6.72 5.31 23.37
CA SER A 97 -7.35 4.00 23.50
C SER A 97 -6.68 2.86 22.74
N LEU A 98 -5.40 3.04 22.38
CA LEU A 98 -4.60 2.10 21.59
C LEU A 98 -5.17 1.82 20.19
N VAL A 99 -6.08 2.67 19.71
CA VAL A 99 -6.68 2.52 18.38
C VAL A 99 -5.58 2.68 17.31
N GLY A 100 -5.58 1.79 16.33
CA GLY A 100 -4.55 1.73 15.28
C GLY A 100 -3.32 0.91 15.65
N ALA A 101 -3.17 0.46 16.90
CA ALA A 101 -2.09 -0.44 17.30
C ALA A 101 -2.18 -1.77 16.54
N THR A 102 -1.03 -2.33 16.18
CA THR A 102 -0.96 -3.61 15.48
C THR A 102 -0.90 -4.76 16.47
N VAL A 103 -1.77 -5.75 16.30
CA VAL A 103 -1.77 -7.00 17.06
C VAL A 103 -1.38 -8.14 16.13
N ILE A 104 -0.30 -8.83 16.47
CA ILE A 104 0.20 -10.00 15.75
C ILE A 104 -0.02 -11.22 16.63
N ARG A 105 -0.80 -12.16 16.12
CA ARG A 105 -1.05 -13.46 16.75
C ARG A 105 -0.26 -14.51 15.99
N ARG A 106 0.62 -15.23 16.70
CA ARG A 106 1.39 -16.34 16.15
C ARG A 106 0.96 -17.62 16.84
N ILE A 107 0.70 -18.66 16.06
CA ILE A 107 0.44 -20.00 16.57
C ILE A 107 1.60 -20.88 16.12
N VAL A 108 2.25 -21.50 17.11
CA VAL A 108 3.42 -22.34 16.91
C VAL A 108 3.18 -23.66 17.62
N TYR A 109 3.55 -24.77 16.99
CA TYR A 109 3.56 -26.07 17.65
C TYR A 109 4.79 -26.17 18.55
N ALA A 110 4.61 -26.65 19.79
CA ALA A 110 5.67 -26.70 20.80
C ALA A 110 6.94 -27.39 20.28
N ARG A 111 6.81 -28.43 19.45
CA ARG A 111 7.94 -29.13 18.82
C ARG A 111 8.87 -28.24 17.99
N PHE A 112 8.40 -27.12 17.46
CA PHE A 112 9.20 -26.22 16.63
C PHE A 112 9.88 -25.12 17.44
N LEU A 113 9.49 -24.91 18.71
CA LEU A 113 10.03 -23.85 19.56
C LEU A 113 11.55 -23.94 19.74
N ASP A 114 12.17 -22.79 20.04
CA ASP A 114 13.61 -22.72 20.29
C ASP A 114 14.05 -23.70 21.39
N ALA A 115 15.24 -24.29 21.22
CA ALA A 115 15.81 -25.28 22.15
C ALA A 115 15.88 -24.80 23.61
N VAL A 116 16.00 -23.49 23.84
CA VAL A 116 16.08 -22.88 25.17
C VAL A 116 14.84 -23.13 26.03
N ASN A 117 13.69 -23.42 25.42
CA ASN A 117 12.44 -23.67 26.14
C ASN A 117 12.40 -25.02 26.88
N PHE A 118 13.27 -25.96 26.50
CA PHE A 118 13.23 -27.35 26.99
C PHE A 118 14.45 -27.66 27.85
N HIS A 119 14.31 -28.56 28.84
CA HIS A 119 15.43 -28.97 29.69
C HIS A 119 16.53 -29.67 28.89
N SER A 120 16.13 -30.52 27.95
CA SER A 120 17.03 -31.33 27.11
C SER A 120 17.39 -30.69 25.76
N GLY A 121 17.01 -29.42 25.56
CA GLY A 121 17.06 -28.78 24.25
C GLY A 121 15.97 -29.25 23.30
N ASN A 122 16.02 -28.78 22.05
CA ASN A 122 15.10 -29.19 20.99
C ASN A 122 15.85 -29.37 19.67
N GLN A 123 15.83 -30.58 19.10
CA GLN A 123 16.43 -30.88 17.80
C GLN A 123 15.48 -30.61 16.63
N GLU A 124 14.18 -30.53 16.90
CA GLU A 124 13.13 -30.27 15.92
C GLU A 124 12.78 -28.77 15.84
N ALA A 125 13.59 -27.91 16.48
CA ALA A 125 13.40 -26.47 16.45
C ALA A 125 13.49 -25.96 15.01
N ASP A 126 12.44 -25.26 14.58
CA ASP A 126 12.36 -24.70 13.23
C ASP A 126 11.67 -23.33 13.30
N PRO A 127 12.43 -22.22 13.15
CA PRO A 127 11.90 -20.86 13.30
C PRO A 127 10.95 -20.43 12.18
N GLU A 128 10.88 -21.18 11.07
CA GLU A 128 10.00 -20.88 9.93
C GLU A 128 8.57 -21.43 10.14
N GLN A 129 8.38 -22.30 11.13
CA GLN A 129 7.11 -22.99 11.35
C GLN A 129 6.17 -22.21 12.26
N GLU A 130 5.42 -21.28 11.66
CA GLU A 130 4.39 -20.52 12.35
C GLU A 130 3.14 -20.28 11.49
N SER A 131 2.01 -20.10 12.17
CA SER A 131 0.82 -19.48 11.60
C SER A 131 0.68 -18.06 12.12
N VAL A 132 0.78 -17.06 11.24
CA VAL A 132 0.77 -15.64 11.61
C VAL A 132 -0.52 -14.98 11.15
N SER A 133 -1.22 -14.32 12.08
CA SER A 133 -2.36 -13.45 11.80
C SER A 133 -2.06 -12.03 12.28
N ARG A 134 -2.35 -11.03 11.44
CA ARG A 134 -2.18 -9.61 11.76
C ARG A 134 -3.53 -8.92 11.84
N TRP A 135 -3.68 -8.07 12.85
CA TRP A 135 -4.90 -7.34 13.20
C TRP A 135 -4.54 -5.93 13.64
N VAL A 136 -5.54 -5.05 13.64
CA VAL A 136 -5.44 -3.68 14.15
C VAL A 136 -6.47 -3.52 15.26
N ILE A 137 -6.12 -2.83 16.35
CA ILE A 137 -7.07 -2.44 17.39
C ILE A 137 -8.01 -1.39 16.81
N GLU A 138 -9.30 -1.72 16.69
CA GLU A 138 -10.35 -0.81 16.23
C GLU A 138 -10.89 0.03 17.39
N GLN A 139 -11.13 -0.62 18.54
CA GLN A 139 -11.64 0.05 19.73
C GLN A 139 -11.35 -0.73 21.01
N CYS A 140 -11.26 -0.02 22.13
CA CYS A 140 -11.34 -0.60 23.47
C CYS A 140 -12.82 -0.70 23.85
N SER A 141 -13.38 -1.91 23.91
CA SER A 141 -14.80 -2.12 24.19
C SER A 141 -15.12 -2.14 25.68
N ASP A 142 -14.18 -2.60 26.51
CA ASP A 142 -14.37 -2.71 27.96
C ASP A 142 -13.02 -2.49 28.67
N LEU A 143 -13.03 -1.71 29.74
CA LEU A 143 -11.86 -1.46 30.57
C LEU A 143 -12.26 -1.47 32.04
N THR A 144 -11.68 -2.41 32.79
CA THR A 144 -11.89 -2.56 34.23
C THR A 144 -10.56 -2.56 34.96
N ALA A 145 -10.60 -2.52 36.30
CA ALA A 145 -9.40 -2.61 37.13
C ALA A 145 -8.63 -3.94 37.02
N VAL A 146 -9.21 -4.97 36.38
CA VAL A 146 -8.62 -6.32 36.30
C VAL A 146 -8.37 -6.79 34.87
N SER A 147 -9.10 -6.28 33.89
CA SER A 147 -8.92 -6.62 32.48
C SER A 147 -9.33 -5.49 31.54
N ALA A 148 -8.71 -5.47 30.37
CA ALA A 148 -9.11 -4.66 29.22
C ALA A 148 -9.49 -5.58 28.05
N THR A 149 -10.53 -5.22 27.32
CA THR A 149 -11.00 -5.95 26.14
C THR A 149 -10.99 -5.03 24.93
N PHE A 150 -10.31 -5.48 23.87
CA PHE A 150 -10.17 -4.77 22.61
C PHE A 150 -10.91 -5.51 21.51
N VAL A 151 -11.56 -4.77 20.64
CA VAL A 151 -12.12 -5.27 19.38
C VAL A 151 -11.09 -5.01 18.29
N LEU A 152 -10.82 -6.05 17.50
CA LEU A 152 -9.82 -6.04 16.46
C LEU A 152 -10.49 -6.05 15.07
N ALA A 153 -9.85 -5.41 14.11
CA ALA A 153 -10.23 -5.42 12.70
C ALA A 153 -9.07 -5.92 11.83
N THR A 154 -9.39 -6.37 10.62
CA THR A 154 -8.33 -6.74 9.67
C THR A 154 -7.61 -5.48 9.17
N PRO A 155 -6.28 -5.51 8.91
CA PRO A 155 -5.57 -4.32 8.40
C PRO A 155 -6.08 -3.83 7.03
N THR A 156 -6.72 -4.71 6.28
CA THR A 156 -7.37 -4.42 4.99
C THR A 156 -8.75 -3.80 5.14
N GLU A 157 -9.29 -3.77 6.36
CA GLU A 157 -10.59 -3.19 6.62
C GLU A 157 -10.45 -1.68 6.69
N THR A 158 -11.03 -1.03 5.70
CA THR A 158 -10.99 0.42 5.51
C THR A 158 -12.22 1.09 6.12
N ASP A 159 -12.83 0.51 7.15
CA ASP A 159 -13.96 1.13 7.81
C ASP A 159 -13.48 2.41 8.50
N GLY A 160 -13.99 3.56 8.04
CA GLY A 160 -13.55 4.89 8.47
C GLY A 160 -12.33 5.45 7.73
N CYS A 161 -11.64 4.66 6.89
CA CYS A 161 -10.60 5.21 6.01
C CYS A 161 -11.26 6.03 4.89
N VAL A 162 -11.17 7.35 5.00
CA VAL A 162 -11.48 8.25 3.90
C VAL A 162 -10.34 8.12 2.89
N PHE A 163 -10.50 7.22 1.91
CA PHE A 163 -9.76 7.41 0.66
C PHE A 163 -10.14 8.81 0.16
N PRO A 164 -9.19 9.71 -0.12
CA PRO A 164 -9.51 10.93 -0.83
C PRO A 164 -10.00 10.53 -2.22
N GLY A 165 -11.29 10.26 -2.32
CA GLY A 165 -11.98 9.92 -3.55
C GLY A 165 -12.01 11.18 -4.39
N ARG A 166 -10.98 11.37 -5.22
CA ARG A 166 -11.07 12.36 -6.28
C ARG A 166 -12.19 11.90 -7.19
N ILE A 167 -13.20 12.76 -7.34
CA ILE A 167 -14.26 12.53 -8.32
C ILE A 167 -13.60 12.59 -9.71
N MET A 168 -13.45 11.44 -10.34
CA MET A 168 -12.93 11.33 -11.71
C MET A 168 -14.11 11.49 -12.67
N LEU A 169 -14.29 12.69 -13.21
CA LEU A 169 -15.25 12.92 -14.29
C LEU A 169 -14.57 12.62 -15.62
N ALA A 170 -15.19 11.82 -16.49
CA ALA A 170 -14.58 11.37 -17.74
C ALA A 170 -14.08 12.51 -18.64
N ASN A 171 -14.77 13.65 -18.61
CA ASN A 171 -14.53 14.77 -19.52
C ASN A 171 -14.11 16.07 -18.81
N THR A 172 -13.92 16.05 -17.48
CA THR A 172 -13.65 17.26 -16.70
C THR A 172 -12.45 17.05 -15.79
N CYS A 173 -11.41 17.87 -16.00
CA CYS A 173 -10.24 17.97 -15.17
C CYS A 173 -10.60 18.59 -13.82
N THR A 174 -10.15 17.96 -12.72
CA THR A 174 -10.36 18.46 -11.35
C THR A 174 -9.22 19.29 -10.81
N TRP A 175 -8.11 19.39 -11.56
CA TRP A 175 -6.94 20.15 -11.15
C TRP A 175 -7.20 21.65 -11.18
N ILE A 176 -6.58 22.37 -10.26
CA ILE A 176 -6.60 23.83 -10.24
C ILE A 176 -5.79 24.31 -11.45
N TYR A 177 -6.37 25.21 -12.24
CA TYR A 177 -5.68 25.73 -13.43
C TYR A 177 -4.35 26.39 -13.05
N ARG A 178 -3.27 26.03 -13.76
CA ARG A 178 -1.88 26.48 -13.49
C ARG A 178 -1.31 26.06 -12.13
N SER A 179 -1.94 25.12 -11.41
CA SER A 179 -1.30 24.48 -10.25
C SER A 179 -0.23 23.48 -10.69
N ASP A 180 0.57 22.99 -9.74
CA ASP A 180 1.60 21.98 -9.99
C ASP A 180 1.04 20.71 -10.64
N GLU A 181 -0.22 20.36 -10.36
CA GLU A 181 -0.89 19.19 -10.92
C GLU A 181 -1.48 19.43 -12.32
N CYS A 182 -1.93 20.65 -12.61
CA CYS A 182 -2.28 21.06 -13.98
C CYS A 182 -1.03 21.13 -14.87
N GLY A 183 0.07 21.61 -14.32
CA GLY A 183 1.36 21.71 -14.99
C GLY A 183 1.51 22.90 -15.92
N TYR A 184 0.45 23.44 -16.54
CA TYR A 184 0.55 24.49 -17.57
C TYR A 184 1.15 25.81 -17.04
N THR A 185 2.27 26.22 -17.62
CA THR A 185 2.98 27.48 -17.28
C THR A 185 3.03 28.50 -18.43
N GLY A 186 2.42 28.20 -19.58
CA GLY A 186 2.48 29.04 -20.79
C GLY A 186 1.69 30.36 -20.72
N PRO A 187 1.69 31.15 -21.83
CA PRO A 187 0.98 32.44 -21.91
C PRO A 187 -0.55 32.29 -21.82
N ALA A 188 -1.27 33.41 -21.84
CA ALA A 188 -2.72 33.40 -21.98
C ALA A 188 -3.13 32.77 -23.33
N VAL A 189 -4.15 31.91 -23.33
CA VAL A 189 -4.57 31.18 -24.53
C VAL A 189 -6.05 31.36 -24.82
N ALA A 190 -6.92 31.09 -23.83
CA ALA A 190 -8.36 31.08 -24.04
C ALA A 190 -9.14 31.37 -22.75
N ASP A 191 -10.38 31.84 -22.88
CA ASP A 191 -11.31 31.98 -21.75
C ASP A 191 -11.92 30.63 -21.33
N GLU A 192 -12.80 30.66 -20.32
CA GLU A 192 -13.46 29.47 -19.77
C GLU A 192 -14.35 28.72 -20.78
N PHE A 193 -14.67 29.34 -21.91
CA PHE A 193 -15.50 28.78 -22.99
C PHE A 193 -14.66 28.33 -24.20
N ASP A 194 -13.33 28.30 -24.08
CA ASP A 194 -12.37 28.01 -25.15
C ASP A 194 -12.29 29.10 -26.25
N ASN A 195 -12.71 30.34 -25.98
CA ASN A 195 -12.51 31.45 -26.93
C ASN A 195 -11.10 32.02 -26.79
N PRO A 196 -10.35 32.25 -27.90
CA PRO A 196 -8.99 32.77 -27.83
C PRO A 196 -8.88 34.12 -27.11
N THR A 197 -7.92 34.23 -26.18
CA THR A 197 -7.59 35.48 -25.50
C THR A 197 -6.10 35.59 -25.24
N ALA A 198 -5.54 36.79 -25.47
CA ALA A 198 -4.18 37.14 -25.07
C ALA A 198 -4.12 37.86 -23.72
N ASP A 199 -5.28 38.21 -23.15
CA ASP A 199 -5.40 38.92 -21.87
C ASP A 199 -5.28 37.92 -20.70
N PRO A 200 -4.22 37.98 -19.87
CA PRO A 200 -4.03 37.06 -18.75
C PRO A 200 -5.13 37.11 -17.70
N THR A 201 -5.86 38.23 -17.60
CA THR A 201 -6.96 38.37 -16.63
C THR A 201 -8.22 37.62 -17.06
N LYS A 202 -8.32 37.28 -18.34
CA LYS A 202 -9.46 36.55 -18.94
C LYS A 202 -9.11 35.10 -19.29
N ASP A 203 -7.83 34.72 -19.14
CA ASP A 203 -7.38 33.36 -19.42
C ASP A 203 -7.87 32.41 -18.33
N ALA A 204 -8.76 31.50 -18.72
CA ALA A 204 -9.37 30.54 -17.81
C ALA A 204 -9.49 29.19 -18.50
N CYS A 205 -9.21 28.11 -17.76
CA CYS A 205 -9.33 26.76 -18.30
C CYS A 205 -10.78 26.29 -18.28
N SER A 206 -11.29 25.86 -19.43
CA SER A 206 -12.61 25.21 -19.55
C SER A 206 -12.71 23.85 -18.84
N ARG A 207 -11.57 23.33 -18.34
CA ARG A 207 -11.40 22.02 -17.68
C ARG A 207 -11.73 20.81 -18.57
N CYS A 208 -12.09 21.03 -19.82
CA CYS A 208 -12.29 19.99 -20.81
C CYS A 208 -10.96 19.63 -21.48
N ALA A 209 -10.87 18.41 -22.03
CA ALA A 209 -9.70 17.98 -22.81
C ALA A 209 -9.38 18.96 -23.97
N ARG A 210 -10.42 19.54 -24.58
CA ARG A 210 -10.28 20.56 -25.63
C ARG A 210 -9.55 21.82 -25.16
N GLY A 211 -9.89 22.34 -23.99
CA GLY A 211 -9.22 23.52 -23.44
C GLY A 211 -7.76 23.26 -23.08
N CYS A 212 -7.42 22.02 -22.71
CA CYS A 212 -6.04 21.59 -22.51
C CYS A 212 -5.27 21.51 -23.84
N ALA A 213 -5.90 21.00 -24.90
CA ALA A 213 -5.29 20.92 -26.23
C ALA A 213 -4.92 22.30 -26.81
N LEU A 214 -5.71 23.34 -26.54
CA LEU A 214 -5.36 24.72 -26.92
C LEU A 214 -4.08 25.22 -26.23
N ARG A 215 -3.80 24.67 -25.05
CA ARG A 215 -2.69 25.02 -24.15
C ARG A 215 -1.53 24.04 -24.27
N ASP A 216 -1.55 23.20 -25.30
CA ASP A 216 -0.50 22.24 -25.57
C ASP A 216 0.80 22.99 -25.88
N SER A 217 1.71 22.95 -24.92
CA SER A 217 3.07 23.47 -25.01
C SER A 217 3.99 22.57 -25.85
N ALA A 218 3.45 21.59 -26.60
CA ALA A 218 4.18 20.79 -27.59
C ALA A 218 4.61 21.56 -28.86
N ALA A 219 4.91 22.85 -28.77
CA ALA A 219 5.19 23.71 -29.93
C ALA A 219 6.37 23.25 -30.82
N SER A 220 7.18 22.26 -30.41
CA SER A 220 8.28 21.71 -31.22
C SER A 220 8.20 20.21 -31.53
N ALA A 221 7.41 19.42 -30.80
CA ALA A 221 7.38 17.97 -30.95
C ALA A 221 6.34 17.55 -32.01
N GLN A 222 6.74 16.71 -32.96
CA GLN A 222 5.88 16.17 -34.02
C GLN A 222 5.68 14.67 -33.82
N PRO A 223 4.52 14.11 -34.23
CA PRO A 223 4.29 12.68 -34.16
C PRO A 223 5.44 11.88 -34.79
N GLY A 224 5.99 10.93 -34.03
CA GLY A 224 7.16 10.15 -34.41
C GLY A 224 8.50 10.68 -33.91
N ASP A 225 8.53 11.85 -33.28
CA ASP A 225 9.74 12.35 -32.63
C ASP A 225 10.12 11.47 -31.43
N VAL A 226 11.42 11.26 -31.27
CA VAL A 226 11.99 10.61 -30.08
C VAL A 226 12.40 11.67 -29.08
N LEU A 227 11.75 11.69 -27.93
CA LEU A 227 12.09 12.53 -26.80
C LEU A 227 13.11 11.81 -25.91
N ILE A 228 14.23 12.47 -25.69
CA ILE A 228 15.27 12.01 -24.79
C ILE A 228 15.15 12.77 -23.48
N CYS A 229 14.99 12.05 -22.36
CA CYS A 229 14.66 12.61 -21.06
C CYS A 229 15.69 12.23 -19.97
N CYS A 230 15.78 13.07 -18.94
CA CYS A 230 16.58 12.82 -17.74
C CYS A 230 15.68 12.51 -16.54
N PHE A 231 15.75 11.28 -16.03
CA PHE A 231 15.02 10.85 -14.83
C PHE A 231 15.99 10.52 -13.69
N GLY A 232 15.92 11.28 -12.59
CA GLY A 232 16.75 11.05 -11.40
C GLY A 232 18.26 11.24 -11.64
N SER A 233 18.63 11.89 -12.74
CA SER A 233 20.01 12.09 -13.20
C SER A 233 20.11 13.40 -13.97
N SER A 234 21.31 13.97 -14.05
CA SER A 234 21.65 15.08 -14.94
C SER A 234 22.04 14.62 -16.36
N VAL A 235 22.17 13.31 -16.57
CA VAL A 235 22.52 12.70 -17.85
C VAL A 235 21.28 12.05 -18.48
N PRO A 236 21.07 12.19 -19.80
CA PRO A 236 20.00 11.51 -20.52
C PRO A 236 20.01 9.99 -20.33
N ASN A 237 18.89 9.43 -19.87
CA ASN A 237 18.79 8.01 -19.55
C ASN A 237 17.45 7.36 -19.92
N HIS A 238 16.51 8.12 -20.49
CA HIS A 238 15.18 7.63 -20.82
C HIS A 238 14.75 8.13 -22.20
N ALA A 239 13.99 7.31 -22.93
CA ALA A 239 13.46 7.66 -24.23
C ALA A 239 11.94 7.45 -24.29
N ALA A 240 11.26 8.34 -25.00
CA ALA A 240 9.83 8.26 -25.29
C ALA A 240 9.57 8.65 -26.75
N ILE A 241 8.47 8.18 -27.33
CA ILE A 241 8.01 8.57 -28.67
C ILE A 241 6.81 9.50 -28.52
N TYR A 242 6.83 10.65 -29.18
CA TYR A 242 5.67 11.54 -29.25
C TYR A 242 4.64 10.98 -30.22
N CYS A 243 3.41 10.77 -29.76
CA CYS A 243 2.33 10.19 -30.57
C CYS A 243 1.46 11.23 -31.28
N GLY A 244 1.59 12.51 -30.93
CA GLY A 244 0.62 13.54 -31.28
C GLY A 244 -0.36 13.81 -30.15
N ASP A 245 -1.14 14.90 -30.28
CA ASP A 245 -2.19 15.32 -29.34
C ASP A 245 -1.76 15.35 -27.86
N GLY A 246 -0.50 15.68 -27.58
CA GLY A 246 0.05 15.71 -26.22
C GLY A 246 0.22 14.32 -25.58
N GLU A 247 0.31 13.24 -26.35
CA GLU A 247 0.56 11.87 -25.86
C GLU A 247 2.00 11.39 -26.11
N LEU A 248 2.53 10.65 -25.14
CA LEU A 248 3.81 9.96 -25.17
C LEU A 248 3.60 8.45 -25.10
N LEU A 249 4.37 7.70 -25.88
CA LEU A 249 4.57 6.27 -25.69
C LEU A 249 5.96 6.04 -25.10
N HIS A 250 6.02 5.37 -23.94
CA HIS A 250 7.29 4.99 -23.34
C HIS A 250 7.20 3.64 -22.63
N HIS A 251 8.34 2.99 -22.48
CA HIS A 251 8.50 1.78 -21.68
C HIS A 251 8.82 2.13 -20.22
N ILE A 252 8.38 1.31 -19.29
CA ILE A 252 8.72 1.37 -17.87
C ILE A 252 9.41 0.04 -17.54
N PRO A 253 10.57 0.03 -16.86
CA PRO A 253 11.26 -1.21 -16.51
C PRO A 253 10.32 -2.23 -15.86
N GLU A 254 10.37 -3.48 -16.34
CA GLU A 254 9.55 -4.61 -15.86
C GLU A 254 8.04 -4.43 -16.05
N GLN A 255 7.62 -3.46 -16.87
CA GLN A 255 6.21 -3.19 -17.15
C GLN A 255 5.95 -3.07 -18.65
N LEU A 256 4.68 -3.22 -19.01
CA LEU A 256 4.22 -2.97 -20.37
C LEU A 256 4.40 -1.49 -20.74
N SER A 257 4.59 -1.24 -22.04
CA SER A 257 4.63 0.13 -22.56
C SER A 257 3.35 0.87 -22.23
N LYS A 258 3.48 2.14 -21.85
CA LYS A 258 2.37 2.97 -21.37
C LYS A 258 2.24 4.25 -22.20
N ARG A 259 0.98 4.69 -22.36
CA ARG A 259 0.65 6.03 -22.84
C ARG A 259 0.49 6.99 -21.69
N GLU A 260 1.19 8.11 -21.76
CA GLU A 260 1.12 9.18 -20.77
C GLU A 260 1.06 10.55 -21.44
N ARG A 261 0.47 11.55 -20.78
CA ARG A 261 0.42 12.91 -21.30
C ARG A 261 1.81 13.56 -21.27
N TYR A 262 2.17 14.28 -22.33
CA TYR A 262 3.40 15.08 -22.43
C TYR A 262 3.30 16.38 -21.62
N THR A 263 3.15 16.24 -20.31
CA THR A 263 2.96 17.35 -19.36
C THR A 263 4.23 18.21 -19.20
N ASP A 264 4.10 19.40 -18.62
CA ASP A 264 5.24 20.28 -18.28
C ASP A 264 6.31 19.58 -17.40
N LYS A 265 5.95 18.54 -16.64
CA LYS A 265 6.92 17.70 -15.91
C LYS A 265 7.81 16.90 -16.86
N TRP A 266 7.23 16.33 -17.91
CA TRP A 266 7.97 15.64 -18.96
C TRP A 266 8.79 16.64 -19.77
N GLN A 267 8.20 17.77 -20.18
CA GLN A 267 8.89 18.81 -20.94
C GLN A 267 10.11 19.35 -20.21
N ARG A 268 10.02 19.60 -18.90
CA ARG A 268 11.16 20.02 -18.06
C ARG A 268 12.28 18.98 -17.95
N ARG A 269 11.96 17.70 -18.19
CA ARG A 269 12.92 16.58 -18.18
C ARG A 269 13.43 16.24 -19.57
N THR A 270 12.78 16.73 -20.62
CA THR A 270 13.21 16.55 -22.00
C THR A 270 14.53 17.29 -22.21
N HIS A 271 15.59 16.52 -22.43
CA HIS A 271 16.91 17.03 -22.77
C HIS A 271 16.99 17.41 -24.25
N SER A 272 16.44 16.58 -25.14
CA SER A 272 16.50 16.80 -26.58
C SER A 272 15.42 16.04 -27.34
N ILE A 273 15.01 16.57 -28.48
CA ILE A 273 14.02 15.97 -29.39
C ILE A 273 14.72 15.56 -30.68
N TRP A 274 14.58 14.30 -31.06
CA TRP A 274 15.30 13.68 -32.17
C TRP A 274 14.32 13.27 -33.25
N ARG A 275 14.58 13.73 -34.47
CA ARG A 275 13.77 13.38 -35.64
C ARG A 275 14.64 12.70 -36.68
N HIS A 276 14.22 11.51 -37.11
CA HIS A 276 14.90 10.81 -38.18
C HIS A 276 14.62 11.49 -39.53
N ARG A 277 15.65 11.76 -40.34
CA ARG A 277 15.52 12.53 -41.60
C ARG A 277 14.65 11.84 -42.66
N ALA A 278 14.64 10.51 -42.66
CA ALA A 278 13.80 9.71 -43.55
C ALA A 278 12.48 9.26 -42.89
N TRP A 279 12.09 9.89 -41.78
CA TRP A 279 10.80 9.64 -41.14
C TRP A 279 9.64 9.85 -42.12
N ARG A 280 8.66 8.96 -42.06
CA ARG A 280 7.44 9.03 -42.87
C ARG A 280 6.26 8.67 -41.98
N GLU A 281 5.14 9.36 -42.16
CA GLU A 281 3.93 9.19 -41.36
C GLU A 281 3.44 7.73 -41.30
N PHE A 282 3.54 7.01 -42.43
CA PHE A 282 3.13 5.59 -42.49
C PHE A 282 3.93 4.66 -41.56
N ALA A 283 5.16 5.04 -41.18
CA ALA A 283 5.97 4.25 -40.25
C ALA A 283 5.36 4.26 -38.83
N PHE A 284 4.55 5.27 -38.52
CA PHE A 284 3.77 5.36 -37.29
C PHE A 284 2.36 4.79 -37.46
N THR A 285 1.79 4.87 -38.66
CA THR A 285 0.44 4.37 -38.95
C THR A 285 0.26 2.90 -38.61
N GLY A 286 1.29 2.05 -38.76
CA GLY A 286 1.23 0.65 -38.31
C GLY A 286 0.99 0.51 -36.81
N ILE A 287 1.69 1.31 -36.00
CA ILE A 287 1.55 1.37 -34.55
C ILE A 287 0.16 1.92 -34.17
N CYS A 288 -0.29 3.01 -34.81
CA CYS A 288 -1.62 3.59 -34.58
C CYS A 288 -2.75 2.64 -34.97
N ASN A 289 -2.63 1.90 -36.07
CA ASN A 289 -3.63 0.95 -36.53
C ASN A 289 -3.74 -0.26 -35.59
N ASP A 290 -2.61 -0.76 -35.08
CA ASP A 290 -2.61 -1.83 -34.09
C ASP A 290 -3.30 -1.38 -32.79
N PHE A 291 -3.08 -0.11 -32.38
CA PHE A 291 -3.77 0.49 -31.24
C PHE A 291 -5.28 0.70 -31.47
N ALA A 292 -5.71 1.08 -32.67
CA ALA A 292 -7.12 1.24 -33.00
C ALA A 292 -7.85 -0.12 -33.01
N ALA A 293 -7.21 -1.15 -33.56
CA ALA A 293 -7.75 -2.51 -33.60
C ALA A 293 -7.96 -3.11 -32.19
N ALA A 294 -7.02 -2.90 -31.27
CA ALA A 294 -7.13 -3.36 -29.88
C ALA A 294 -8.26 -2.66 -29.09
N SER A 295 -8.65 -1.45 -29.49
CA SER A 295 -9.69 -0.65 -28.81
C SER A 295 -11.11 -0.97 -29.31
N ALA A 296 -11.25 -1.53 -30.52
CA ALA A 296 -12.52 -1.93 -31.11
C ALA A 296 -13.02 -3.31 -30.61
N CYS A 297 -12.21 -4.03 -29.85
CA CYS A 297 -12.50 -5.39 -29.39
C CYS A 297 -12.91 -5.47 -27.90
N ARG A 298 -13.33 -4.35 -27.30
CA ARG A 298 -13.93 -4.29 -25.96
C ARG A 298 -15.37 -3.80 -26.02
#